data_AF-A0A550D1L8-F1
#
_entry.id   AF-A0A550D1L8-F1
#
_cell.length_a   1.000
_cell.length_b   1.000
_cell.length_c   1.000
_cell.angle_alpha   90.00
_cell.angle_beta   90.00
_cell.angle_gamma   90.00
#
_symmetry.space_group_name_H-M   'P 1'
#
loop_
_entity.id
_entity.type
_entity.pdbx_description
1 polymer ?
#
loop_
_entity_poly.entity_id
_entity_poly.type
_entity_poly.pdbx_seq_one_letter_code
_entity_poly.pdbx_strand_id
1 'polypeptide(L)' 'IGFNDIEITEVIIAKGMRTKVGTAMISRNPIFIIAGEKR' A
#
# COMPACT_ATOMS: atom_id res chain seq x y z
N ILE A 1 5.68 25.06 6.26
CA ILE A 1 5.54 23.59 6.40
C ILE A 1 6.96 23.05 6.56
N GLY A 2 7.36 22.61 7.75
CA GLY A 2 8.76 22.37 8.13
C GLY A 2 9.33 21.03 7.67
N PHE A 3 8.97 20.58 6.46
CA PHE A 3 9.39 19.31 5.91
C PHE A 3 9.98 19.51 4.52
N ASN A 4 11.09 18.82 4.23
CA ASN A 4 11.71 18.72 2.92
C ASN A 4 11.44 17.32 2.34
N ASP A 5 11.61 17.14 1.04
CA ASP A 5 11.54 15.85 0.35
C ASP A 5 10.28 15.02 0.67
N ILE A 6 9.12 15.62 0.40
CA ILE A 6 7.83 14.95 0.59
C ILE A 6 7.64 13.91 -0.52
N GLU A 7 7.47 12.65 -0.13
CA GLU A 7 7.18 11.52 -1.00
C GLU A 7 5.81 10.94 -0.69
N ILE A 8 5.03 10.64 -1.74
CA ILE A 8 3.73 9.99 -1.62
C ILE A 8 3.80 8.68 -2.38
N THR A 9 3.65 7.57 -1.67
CA THR A 9 3.64 6.22 -2.24
C THR A 9 2.25 5.61 -2.10
N GLU A 10 1.67 5.15 -3.21
CA GLU A 10 0.47 4.32 -3.20
C GLU A 10 0.87 2.83 -3.12
N VAL A 11 0.30 2.13 -2.15
CA VAL A 11 0.56 0.69 -1.96
C VAL A 11 -0.72 -0.09 -2.13
N ILE A 12 -0.71 -0.96 -3.15
CA ILE A 12 -1.80 -1.90 -3.46
C ILE A 12 -1.34 -3.31 -3.09
N ILE A 13 -2.07 -3.95 -2.17
CA ILE A 13 -1.74 -5.29 -1.67
C ILE A 13 -2.85 -6.26 -2.05
N ALA A 14 -2.49 -7.38 -2.68
CA ALA A 14 -3.39 -8.50 -2.89
C ALA A 14 -2.73 -9.81 -2.40
N LYS A 15 -3.45 -10.59 -1.59
CA LYS A 15 -2.98 -11.88 -1.07
C LYS A 15 -3.77 -13.01 -1.69
N GLY A 16 -3.07 -14.03 -2.19
CA GLY A 16 -3.70 -15.26 -2.66
C GLY A 16 -4.34 -16.04 -1.51
N MET A 17 -5.59 -16.44 -1.69
CA MET A 17 -6.33 -17.35 -0.81
C MET A 17 -6.68 -18.60 -1.59
N ARG A 18 -6.19 -19.76 -1.13
CA ARG A 18 -6.54 -21.05 -1.73
C ARG A 18 -8.02 -21.34 -1.47
N THR A 19 -8.74 -21.66 -2.52
CA THR A 19 -10.13 -22.12 -2.49
C THR A 19 -10.19 -23.60 -2.86
N LYS A 20 -11.38 -24.21 -2.79
CA LYS A 20 -11.58 -25.60 -3.20
C LYS A 20 -11.32 -25.84 -4.70
N VAL A 21 -11.41 -24.80 -5.52
CA VAL A 21 -11.35 -24.88 -6.99
C VAL A 21 -10.20 -24.07 -7.62
N GLY A 22 -9.36 -23.40 -6.81
CA GLY A 22 -8.26 -22.60 -7.33
C GLY A 22 -7.67 -21.65 -6.28
N THR A 23 -7.15 -20.51 -6.73
CA THR A 23 -6.67 -19.43 -5.85
C THR A 23 -7.39 -18.14 -6.20
N ALA A 24 -7.99 -17.50 -5.21
CA ALA A 24 -8.60 -16.19 -5.35
C ALA A 24 -7.61 -15.13 -4.85
N MET A 25 -7.49 -14.01 -5.54
CA MET A 25 -6.72 -12.86 -5.06
C MET A 25 -7.64 -12.00 -4.18
N ILE A 26 -7.26 -11.85 -2.91
CA ILE A 26 -7.98 -11.01 -1.97
C ILE A 26 -7.24 -9.70 -1.83
N SER A 27 -7.79 -8.66 -2.44
CA SER A 27 -7.27 -7.30 -2.36
C SER A 27 -7.53 -6.69 -0.98
N ARG A 28 -6.56 -5.92 -0.49
CA ARG A 28 -6.74 -5.03 0.65
C ARG A 28 -7.12 -3.64 0.15
N ASN A 29 -7.70 -2.84 1.04
CA ASN A 29 -7.91 -1.43 0.74
C ASN A 29 -6.55 -0.77 0.44
N PRO A 30 -6.45 0.07 -0.61
CA PRO A 30 -5.22 0.77 -0.94
C PRO A 30 -4.85 1.70 0.22
N ILE A 31 -3.55 1.82 0.49
CA ILE A 31 -3.03 2.74 1.50
C ILE A 31 -2.05 3.71 0.85
N PHE A 32 -2.07 4.95 1.33
CA PHE A 32 -1.11 5.98 0.92
C PHE A 32 -0.13 6.21 2.06
N ILE A 33 1.16 6.11 1.74
CA ILE A 33 2.25 6.43 2.66
C ILE A 33 2.75 7.81 2.26
N ILE A 34 2.59 8.78 3.16
CA ILE A 34 3.11 10.13 3.00
C ILE A 34 4.33 10.23 3.91
N ALA A 35 5.50 10.33 3.30
CA ALA A 35 6.78 10.50 3.99
C ALA A 35 7.34 11.90 3.69
N GLY A 36 8.16 12.41 4.60
CA GLY A 36 8.87 13.67 4.41
C GLY A 36 9.94 13.83 5.48
N GLU A 37 11.06 14.43 5.12
CA GLU A 37 12.14 14.69 6.06
C GLU A 37 11.83 15.96 6.86
N LYS A 38 11.89 15.86 8.19
CA LYS A 38 11.73 17.04 9.04
C LYS A 38 12.99 17.89 8.94
N ARG A 39 12.79 19.18 8.69
CA ARG A 39 13.85 20.18 8.56
C ARG A 39 14.52 20.51 9.90
#